data_AF-A0A060Z9L2-F1
#
_entry.id   AF-A0A060Z9L2-F1
#
_cell.length_a   1.000
_cell.length_b   1.000
_cell.length_c   1.000
_cell.angle_alpha   90.00
_cell.angle_beta   90.00
_cell.angle_gamma   90.00
#
_symmetry.space_group_name_H-M   'P 1'
#
loop_
_entity.id
_entity.type
_entity.pdbx_description
1 polymer ?
#
loop_
_entity_poly.entity_id
_entity_poly.type
_entity_poly.pdbx_seq_one_letter_code
_entity_poly.pdbx_strand_id
1 'polypeptide(L)'
;MSPFAIIENDTFFNVSVFFKQALQSWLQLQFHPPEKIEQILKQILWLNSNVLVDKIPVFMGKMFEKGILFLNDIVNCNGRVMSFMELSELYGKVCSIQEYNQLITALPQKWRRQGTVLSAQYKRSQLEEE
;
A
#
# COMPACT_ATOMS: atom_id res chain seq x y z
N MET A 1 4.88 -11.47 -23.81
CA MET A 1 6.20 -11.22 -23.18
C MET A 1 6.01 -11.30 -21.67
N SER A 2 6.73 -12.21 -21.02
CA SER A 2 6.56 -12.53 -19.60
C SER A 2 7.03 -11.37 -18.71
N PRO A 3 6.26 -10.94 -17.70
CA PRO A 3 6.65 -9.86 -16.79
C PRO A 3 7.74 -10.27 -15.76
N PHE A 4 8.25 -11.49 -15.85
CA PHE A 4 9.18 -12.09 -14.88
C PHE A 4 10.66 -11.98 -15.28
N ALA A 5 11.10 -10.87 -15.85
CA ALA A 5 12.53 -10.57 -15.92
C ALA A 5 13.02 -10.19 -14.51
N ILE A 6 13.07 -11.17 -13.62
CA ILE A 6 13.57 -11.06 -12.26
C ILE A 6 15.09 -11.03 -12.37
N ILE A 7 15.65 -9.86 -12.04
CA ILE A 7 17.00 -9.58 -11.54
C ILE A 7 17.88 -10.83 -11.42
N GLU A 8 18.87 -10.93 -12.30
CA GLU A 8 20.00 -11.86 -12.22
C GLU A 8 20.87 -11.54 -10.99
N ASN A 9 20.36 -11.82 -9.78
CA ASN A 9 21.17 -11.91 -8.57
C ASN A 9 21.11 -13.36 -8.08
N ASP A 10 22.25 -14.03 -8.14
CA ASP A 10 22.46 -15.48 -7.94
C ASP A 10 22.01 -16.06 -6.60
N THR A 11 21.56 -15.23 -5.65
CA THR A 11 21.11 -15.70 -4.32
C THR A 11 19.71 -16.34 -4.34
N PHE A 12 18.89 -16.07 -5.36
CA PHE A 12 17.53 -16.63 -5.46
C PHE A 12 17.46 -18.01 -6.12
N PHE A 13 18.55 -18.52 -6.72
CA PHE A 13 18.48 -19.77 -7.46
C PHE A 13 18.52 -21.04 -6.59
N ASN A 14 18.94 -20.91 -5.33
CA ASN A 14 19.14 -22.04 -4.42
C ASN A 14 18.07 -22.20 -3.33
N VAL A 15 16.86 -21.68 -3.55
CA VAL A 15 15.72 -21.95 -2.64
C VAL A 15 15.16 -23.36 -2.92
N SER A 16 14.88 -24.12 -1.85
CA SER A 16 14.35 -25.48 -1.97
C SER A 16 13.05 -25.52 -2.77
N VAL A 17 12.73 -26.68 -3.36
CA VAL A 17 11.47 -26.89 -4.10
C VAL A 17 10.25 -26.55 -3.22
N PHE A 18 10.31 -26.87 -1.93
CA PHE A 18 9.28 -26.51 -0.95
C PHE A 18 9.07 -24.99 -0.89
N PHE A 19 10.14 -24.20 -0.73
CA PHE A 19 10.01 -22.74 -0.67
C PHE A 19 9.53 -22.15 -1.99
N LYS A 20 9.96 -22.69 -3.13
CA LYS A 20 9.44 -22.26 -4.44
C LYS A 20 7.92 -22.47 -4.53
N GLN A 21 7.44 -23.64 -4.11
CA GLN A 21 6.01 -23.95 -4.06
C GLN A 21 5.26 -23.05 -3.07
N ALA A 22 5.79 -22.86 -1.86
CA ALA A 22 5.19 -22.00 -0.85
C ALA A 22 5.08 -20.54 -1.33
N LEU A 23 6.15 -20.01 -1.94
CA LEU A 23 6.16 -18.67 -2.54
C LEU A 23 5.17 -18.57 -3.70
N GLN A 24 5.11 -19.58 -4.58
CA GLN A 24 4.14 -19.60 -5.69
C GLN A 24 2.69 -19.62 -5.19
N SER A 25 2.38 -20.46 -4.20
CA SER A 25 1.05 -20.50 -3.58
C SER A 25 0.71 -19.18 -2.90
N TRP A 26 1.68 -18.59 -2.19
CA TRP A 26 1.52 -17.26 -1.60
C TRP A 26 1.24 -16.17 -2.65
N LEU A 27 2.02 -16.15 -3.73
CA LEU A 27 1.83 -15.23 -4.85
C LEU A 27 0.44 -15.40 -5.47
N GLN A 28 -0.01 -16.64 -5.72
CA GLN A 28 -1.34 -16.91 -6.27
C GLN A 28 -2.47 -16.37 -5.37
N LEU A 29 -2.31 -16.45 -4.04
CA LEU A 29 -3.29 -15.88 -3.11
C LEU A 29 -3.25 -14.34 -3.11
N GLN A 30 -2.07 -13.74 -3.20
CA GLN A 30 -1.87 -12.28 -3.16
C GLN A 30 -2.30 -11.56 -4.44
N PHE A 31 -2.25 -12.22 -5.62
CA PHE A 31 -2.59 -11.60 -6.91
C PHE A 31 -4.10 -11.51 -7.21
N HIS A 32 -4.93 -11.28 -6.19
CA HIS A 32 -6.32 -10.89 -6.39
C HIS A 32 -6.42 -9.39 -6.16
N PRO A 33 -6.51 -8.57 -7.22
CA PRO A 33 -6.62 -7.12 -7.05
C PRO A 33 -7.87 -6.82 -6.21
N PRO A 34 -7.74 -6.04 -5.12
CA PRO A 34 -8.88 -5.75 -4.26
C PRO A 34 -9.95 -4.98 -5.05
N GLU A 35 -11.17 -5.50 -5.05
CA GLU A 35 -12.28 -4.89 -5.78
C GLU A 35 -13.10 -3.95 -4.90
N LYS A 36 -13.26 -4.30 -3.62
CA LYS A 36 -14.04 -3.52 -2.65
C LYS A 36 -13.18 -2.51 -1.90
N ILE A 37 -13.79 -1.40 -1.48
CA ILE A 37 -13.09 -0.31 -0.79
C ILE A 37 -12.49 -0.79 0.54
N GLU A 38 -13.20 -1.65 1.28
CA GLU A 38 -12.71 -2.17 2.56
C GLU A 38 -11.45 -3.03 2.36
N GLN A 39 -11.36 -3.74 1.24
CA GLN A 39 -10.19 -4.53 0.87
C GLN A 39 -9.03 -3.64 0.41
N ILE A 40 -9.34 -2.56 -0.30
CA ILE A 40 -8.36 -1.55 -0.75
C ILE A 40 -7.74 -0.83 0.46
N LEU A 41 -8.55 -0.43 1.44
CA LEU A 41 -8.09 0.27 2.64
C LEU A 41 -7.19 -0.61 3.53
N LYS A 42 -7.39 -1.93 3.49
CA LYS A 42 -6.57 -2.93 4.20
C LYS A 42 -5.31 -3.34 3.44
N GLN A 43 -5.06 -2.77 2.26
CA GLN A 43 -3.81 -3.03 1.53
C GLN A 43 -2.63 -2.40 2.25
N ILE A 44 -1.56 -3.17 2.39
CA ILE A 44 -0.26 -2.67 2.87
C ILE A 44 0.28 -1.71 1.80
N LEU A 45 0.84 -0.57 2.21
CA LEU A 45 1.45 0.41 1.31
C LEU A 45 2.77 -0.09 0.73
N TRP A 46 3.53 -0.75 1.58
CA TRP A 46 4.91 -1.11 1.35
C TRP A 46 5.07 -2.44 0.65
N LEU A 47 6.02 -2.49 -0.29
CA LEU A 47 6.32 -3.70 -1.06
C LEU A 47 5.07 -4.32 -1.73
N ASN A 48 4.05 -3.50 -1.98
CA ASN A 48 2.81 -3.92 -2.61
C ASN A 48 2.95 -3.86 -4.13
N SER A 49 2.61 -4.95 -4.82
CA SER A 49 2.67 -5.04 -6.28
C SER A 49 1.73 -4.06 -7.00
N ASN A 50 0.78 -3.46 -6.28
CA ASN A 50 -0.11 -2.43 -6.81
C ASN A 50 0.43 -1.00 -6.59
N VAL A 51 1.36 -0.79 -5.65
CA VAL A 51 1.90 0.54 -5.29
C VAL A 51 3.34 0.63 -5.79
N LEU A 52 3.50 1.15 -7.02
CA LEU A 52 4.75 1.08 -7.76
C LEU A 52 5.23 2.46 -8.19
N VAL A 53 6.52 2.75 -7.97
CA VAL A 53 7.24 3.84 -8.65
C VAL A 53 8.16 3.21 -9.68
N ASP A 54 8.04 3.60 -10.95
CA ASP A 54 8.83 3.04 -12.05
C ASP A 54 8.85 1.49 -12.10
N LYS A 55 7.68 0.88 -11.82
CA LYS A 55 7.45 -0.58 -11.73
C LYS A 55 8.12 -1.29 -10.55
N ILE A 56 8.71 -0.55 -9.63
CA ILE A 56 9.34 -1.09 -8.42
C ILE A 56 8.42 -0.77 -7.21
N PRO A 57 8.15 -1.75 -6.34
CA PRO A 57 7.37 -1.51 -5.13
C PRO A 57 8.01 -0.48 -4.21
N VAL A 58 7.18 0.41 -3.65
CA VAL A 58 7.66 1.49 -2.78
C VAL A 58 7.96 0.97 -1.38
N PHE A 59 9.02 1.50 -0.76
CA PHE A 59 9.31 1.33 0.66
C PHE A 59 9.87 2.62 1.25
N MET A 60 9.22 3.15 2.29
CA MET A 60 9.67 4.33 3.03
C MET A 60 9.88 3.99 4.51
N GLY A 61 11.12 3.71 4.88
CA GLY A 61 11.47 3.19 6.22
C GLY A 61 10.97 4.06 7.38
N LYS A 62 11.12 5.38 7.28
CA LYS A 62 10.67 6.31 8.34
C LYS A 62 9.15 6.27 8.56
N MET A 63 8.37 6.10 7.50
CA MET A 63 6.90 5.97 7.62
C MET A 63 6.52 4.61 8.21
N PHE A 64 7.22 3.55 7.79
CA PHE A 64 7.06 2.21 8.34
C PHE A 64 7.36 2.15 9.84
N GLU A 65 8.49 2.71 10.28
CA GLU A 65 8.89 2.79 11.69
C GLU A 65 7.90 3.58 12.55
N LYS A 66 7.15 4.50 11.93
CA LYS A 66 6.08 5.27 12.57
C LYS A 66 4.73 4.55 12.59
N GLY A 67 4.68 3.31 12.11
CA GLY A 67 3.48 2.48 12.12
C GLY A 67 2.49 2.79 10.99
N ILE A 68 2.90 3.57 9.98
CA ILE A 68 2.08 3.81 8.78
C ILE A 68 2.26 2.58 7.89
N LEU A 69 1.30 1.67 7.86
CA LEU A 69 1.43 0.35 7.22
C LEU A 69 0.42 0.16 6.09
N PHE A 70 -0.81 0.58 6.31
CA PHE A 70 -1.95 0.33 5.42
C PHE A 70 -2.40 1.61 4.71
N LEU A 71 -3.12 1.45 3.61
CA LEU A 71 -3.70 2.58 2.89
C LEU A 71 -4.65 3.41 3.79
N ASN A 72 -5.37 2.76 4.71
CA ASN A 72 -6.21 3.44 5.69
C ASN A 72 -5.44 4.44 6.59
N ASP A 73 -4.15 4.20 6.82
CA ASP A 73 -3.33 5.05 7.70
C ASP A 73 -2.99 6.40 7.06
N ILE A 74 -3.12 6.49 5.73
CA ILE A 74 -2.91 7.72 4.95
C ILE A 74 -4.22 8.31 4.39
N VAL A 75 -5.36 7.81 4.85
CA VAL A 75 -6.70 8.24 4.41
C VAL A 75 -7.49 8.85 5.57
N ASN A 76 -8.05 10.05 5.36
CA ASN A 76 -8.83 10.76 6.37
C ASN A 76 -10.24 10.17 6.55
N CYS A 77 -11.03 10.72 7.48
CA CYS A 77 -12.41 10.29 7.76
C CYS A 77 -13.34 10.43 6.54
N ASN A 78 -13.05 11.40 5.67
CA ASN A 78 -13.78 11.63 4.42
C ASN A 78 -13.34 10.70 3.28
N GLY A 79 -12.37 9.82 3.54
CA GLY A 79 -11.95 8.76 2.63
C GLY A 79 -10.95 9.24 1.60
N ARG A 80 -10.56 10.51 1.68
CA ARG A 80 -9.54 11.09 0.82
C ARG A 80 -8.17 10.80 1.39
N VAL A 81 -7.22 10.57 0.50
CA VAL A 81 -5.81 10.56 0.88
C VAL A 81 -5.48 11.89 1.53
N MET A 82 -4.95 11.84 2.75
CA MET A 82 -4.52 13.01 3.52
C MET A 82 -3.46 13.77 2.73
N SER A 83 -3.56 15.09 2.68
CA SER A 83 -2.51 15.98 2.18
C SER A 83 -1.22 15.82 3.00
N PHE A 84 -0.10 16.29 2.44
CA PHE A 84 1.18 16.30 3.14
C PHE A 84 1.12 17.02 4.50
N MET A 85 0.33 18.11 4.58
CA MET A 85 0.15 18.87 5.81
C MET A 85 -0.64 18.08 6.85
N GLU A 86 -1.77 17.47 6.47
CA GLU A 86 -2.57 16.61 7.36
C GLU A 86 -1.75 15.42 7.88
N LEU A 87 -0.97 14.77 7.00
CA LEU A 87 -0.11 13.65 7.38
C LEU A 87 0.99 14.10 8.35
N SER A 88 1.59 15.26 8.10
CA SER A 88 2.66 15.81 8.94
C SER A 88 2.14 16.27 10.30
N GLU A 89 0.90 16.73 10.37
CA GLU A 89 0.24 17.06 11.63
C GLU A 89 -0.01 15.81 12.48
N LEU A 90 -0.45 14.71 11.86
CA LEU A 90 -0.78 13.47 12.55
C LEU A 90 0.45 12.66 13.00
N TYR A 91 1.48 12.58 12.16
CA TYR A 91 2.65 11.71 12.41
C TYR A 91 3.96 12.48 12.62
N GLY A 92 3.95 13.80 12.50
CA GLY A 92 5.15 14.63 12.49
C GLY A 92 5.92 14.53 11.16
N LYS A 93 7.20 14.93 11.18
CA LYS A 93 8.06 14.89 9.98
C LYS A 93 8.53 13.47 9.66
N VAL A 94 7.68 12.70 8.99
CA VAL A 94 7.97 11.31 8.58
C VAL A 94 8.59 11.17 7.19
N CYS A 95 8.35 12.14 6.32
CA CYS A 95 8.91 12.19 4.97
C CYS A 95 9.04 13.65 4.46
N SER A 96 9.74 13.83 3.36
CA SER A 96 9.77 15.06 2.57
C SER A 96 8.54 15.17 1.65
N ILE A 97 8.25 16.37 1.15
CA ILE A 97 7.15 16.59 0.20
C ILE A 97 7.38 15.80 -1.10
N GLN A 98 8.63 15.61 -1.51
CA GLN A 98 9.00 14.84 -2.70
C GLN A 98 8.69 13.36 -2.52
N GLU A 99 9.12 12.76 -1.39
CA GLU A 99 8.81 11.37 -1.05
C GLU A 99 7.30 11.16 -0.93
N TYR A 100 6.60 12.07 -0.25
CA TYR A 100 5.14 12.03 -0.18
C TYR A 100 4.49 12.03 -1.57
N ASN A 101 4.91 12.94 -2.46
CA ASN A 101 4.37 12.99 -3.82
C ASN A 101 4.66 11.72 -4.61
N GLN A 102 5.85 11.11 -4.45
CA GLN A 102 6.18 9.82 -5.06
C GLN A 102 5.25 8.71 -4.57
N LEU A 103 4.94 8.67 -3.26
CA LEU A 103 4.00 7.69 -2.71
C LEU A 103 2.61 7.87 -3.32
N ILE A 104 2.10 9.10 -3.37
CA ILE A 104 0.75 9.36 -3.88
C ILE A 104 0.66 9.05 -5.38
N THR A 105 1.69 9.37 -6.17
CA THR A 105 1.70 9.05 -7.60
C THR A 105 1.80 7.54 -7.85
N ALA A 106 2.47 6.80 -6.97
CA ALA A 106 2.58 5.33 -7.01
C ALA A 106 1.26 4.60 -6.75
N LEU A 107 0.32 5.21 -6.03
CA LEU A 107 -0.99 4.60 -5.80
C LEU A 107 -1.76 4.42 -7.12
N PRO A 108 -2.45 3.28 -7.31
CA PRO A 108 -3.34 3.08 -8.44
C PRO A 108 -4.36 4.21 -8.56
N GLN A 109 -4.61 4.67 -9.79
CA GLN A 109 -5.58 5.75 -10.05
C GLN A 109 -6.99 5.41 -9.52
N LYS A 110 -7.37 4.13 -9.54
CA LYS A 110 -8.64 3.65 -8.98
C LYS A 110 -8.72 3.93 -7.48
N TRP A 111 -7.65 3.66 -6.73
CA TRP A 111 -7.61 3.85 -5.27
C TRP A 111 -7.67 5.34 -4.91
N ARG A 112 -6.98 6.21 -5.68
CA ARG A 112 -7.07 7.67 -5.50
C ARG A 112 -8.46 8.24 -5.73
N ARG A 113 -9.23 7.67 -6.67
CA ARG A 113 -10.58 8.13 -7.02
C ARG A 113 -11.66 7.57 -6.09
N GLN A 114 -11.55 6.28 -5.72
CA GLN A 114 -12.54 5.54 -4.94
C GLN A 114 -12.59 5.91 -3.47
N GLY A 115 -11.56 6.60 -2.95
CA GLY A 115 -11.61 7.21 -1.62
C GLY A 115 -12.76 8.22 -1.41
N THR A 116 -13.44 8.64 -2.48
CA THR A 116 -14.43 9.71 -2.40
C THR A 116 -15.82 9.29 -1.91
N VAL A 117 -16.15 7.98 -1.75
CA VAL A 117 -17.58 7.59 -1.66
C VAL A 117 -18.02 6.76 -0.42
N LEU A 118 -17.18 6.08 0.37
CA LEU A 118 -17.73 5.17 1.42
C LEU A 118 -17.06 5.16 2.81
N SER A 119 -16.04 5.96 3.10
CA SER A 119 -15.45 5.97 4.46
C SER A 119 -16.29 6.71 5.51
N ALA A 120 -17.17 7.62 5.08
CA ALA A 120 -18.00 8.42 5.98
C ALA A 120 -19.02 7.59 6.75
N GLN A 121 -19.39 6.40 6.25
CA GLN A 121 -20.27 5.46 6.95
C GLN A 121 -19.48 4.50 7.84
N TYR A 122 -18.33 4.01 7.39
CA TYR A 122 -17.52 3.01 8.13
C TYR A 122 -16.79 3.59 9.35
N LYS A 123 -16.20 4.80 9.27
CA LYS A 123 -15.56 5.42 10.45
C LYS A 123 -16.58 5.99 11.45
N ARG A 124 -17.80 6.30 11.00
CA ARG A 124 -18.89 6.79 11.86
C ARG A 124 -19.54 5.66 12.67
N SER A 125 -19.74 4.49 12.05
CA SER A 125 -20.21 3.28 12.75
C SER A 125 -19.22 2.75 13.79
N GLN A 126 -17.92 3.07 13.69
CA GLN A 126 -16.90 2.68 14.69
C GLN A 126 -16.69 3.72 15.80
N LEU A 127 -17.18 4.96 15.62
CA LEU A 127 -17.16 6.02 16.65
C LEU A 127 -18.47 6.08 17.44
N GLU A 128 -19.55 5.45 16.96
CA GLU A 128 -20.85 5.34 17.64
C GLU A 128 -20.96 4.07 18.51
N GLU A 129 -19.94 3.20 18.50
CA GLU A 129 -19.83 1.98 19.31
C GLU A 129 -18.90 2.12 20.55
N GLU A 130 -18.31 3.30 20.78
CA GLU A 130 -17.56 3.67 22.01
C GLU A 130 -18.34 4.69 22.86
#